data_AF-A0A957M6C3-F1
#
_entry.id   AF-A0A957M6C3-F1
#
_cell.length_a   1.000
_cell.length_b   1.000
_cell.length_c   1.000
_cell.angle_alpha   90.00
_cell.angle_beta   90.00
_cell.angle_gamma   90.00
#
_symmetry.space_group_name_H-M   'P 1'
#
loop_
_entity.id
_entity.type
_entity.pdbx_description
1 polymer ?
#
loop_
_entity_poly.entity_id
_entity_poly.type
_entity_poly.pdbx_seq_one_letter_code
_entity_poly.pdbx_strand_id
1 'polypeptide(L)'
;QALVTPDDASLVLTVVGADGNPLLTDHAGASNFDQVMPVSQAYTFKVINFGEEAQDFELALSVTAGAPGESALAGDAALGEELVTAYFDALQAGDAEQVAALLAPAFQIVRATGERFDATTYLDNLPAFESYELSDLHVTRDGGVLVVAYTARTDTTLDGGEADFGDPAPRLTIFQEIGGAWKLLAHGNFASVAPVDESSYGEFVPPTSQLTITEADEGMVVEVAVGGEVVVGVPGNPTTGYIWQITANDESILLQTDYAFTPDSDADGAGGVESFTFHVMAPGVVELALANSQPWDTETPPDKTFAVTVEAVNEWSGADASITVGAADDGQSVTILPGNVLLVALEGAEQGMWDLVQSDPMVAQMLGGAWVFPVEEQGKQLFKYYFLGAGPGTAELQFEFVNPDGIFAEEGYTLSVTVPAAEPGSSGAVAVTEADAGGAFALVTGDTLVVRLASNPSTGYTWRVVSTNDALLPAAGDPVYAESADMPGAGGVDTFRFLAKAAGEATVQISEFPPGAEEAERTLDYNVTIVDPAPLTGNTVTVTAADVGTAIDVAAGDWLAVELDANPSTGYQWLV
;
A
#
# COMPACT_ATOMS: atom_id res chain seq x y z
N GLN A 1 -34.77 -27.81 16.38
CA GLN A 1 -35.30 -26.44 16.41
C GLN A 1 -35.11 -25.84 17.80
N ALA A 2 -34.53 -24.65 17.86
CA ALA A 2 -34.45 -23.81 19.04
C ALA A 2 -34.97 -22.40 18.70
N LEU A 3 -35.75 -21.80 19.59
CA LEU A 3 -36.33 -20.48 19.41
C LEU A 3 -36.28 -19.71 20.73
N VAL A 4 -35.77 -18.48 20.68
CA VAL A 4 -35.78 -17.52 21.79
C VAL A 4 -37.01 -16.61 21.66
N THR A 5 -37.69 -16.33 22.76
CA THR A 5 -38.84 -15.41 22.80
C THR A 5 -38.70 -14.47 24.01
N PRO A 6 -38.92 -13.14 23.87
CA PRO A 6 -39.36 -12.42 22.67
C PRO A 6 -38.31 -12.43 21.55
N ASP A 7 -38.76 -12.25 20.30
CA ASP A 7 -37.87 -12.07 19.14
C ASP A 7 -37.31 -10.64 19.21
N ASP A 8 -36.16 -10.52 19.87
CA ASP A 8 -35.48 -9.27 20.18
C ASP A 8 -34.02 -9.38 19.71
N ALA A 9 -33.53 -8.36 19.00
CA ALA A 9 -32.18 -8.32 18.48
C ALA A 9 -31.10 -8.26 19.58
N SER A 10 -31.49 -7.91 20.81
CA SER A 10 -30.61 -7.99 21.98
C SER A 10 -30.35 -9.43 22.45
N LEU A 11 -31.23 -10.39 22.12
CA LEU A 11 -31.16 -11.77 22.60
C LEU A 11 -30.65 -12.70 21.51
N VAL A 12 -29.37 -13.06 21.59
CA VAL A 12 -28.69 -13.87 20.58
C VAL A 12 -28.49 -15.29 21.07
N LEU A 13 -28.84 -16.28 20.23
CA LEU A 13 -28.63 -17.69 20.48
C LEU A 13 -27.29 -18.14 19.90
N THR A 14 -26.50 -18.86 20.69
CA THR A 14 -25.34 -19.62 20.23
C THR A 14 -25.52 -21.11 20.47
N VAL A 15 -24.99 -21.92 19.57
CA VAL A 15 -25.07 -23.38 19.58
C VAL A 15 -23.68 -23.95 19.32
N VAL A 16 -23.11 -24.68 20.27
CA VAL A 16 -21.74 -25.23 20.17
C VAL A 16 -21.74 -26.71 20.53
N GLY A 17 -21.11 -27.54 19.71
CA GLY A 17 -20.88 -28.96 19.98
C GLY A 17 -19.85 -29.18 21.09
N ALA A 18 -19.91 -30.34 21.75
CA ALA A 18 -18.91 -30.74 22.75
C ALA A 18 -17.51 -30.96 22.14
N ASP A 19 -17.44 -31.12 20.82
CA ASP A 19 -16.22 -31.10 20.01
C ASP A 19 -15.59 -29.71 19.85
N GLY A 20 -16.27 -28.65 20.31
CA GLY A 20 -15.82 -27.26 20.18
C GLY A 20 -16.26 -26.58 18.90
N ASN A 21 -16.96 -27.28 18.00
CA ASN A 21 -17.43 -26.71 16.73
C ASN A 21 -18.70 -25.86 16.96
N PRO A 22 -18.70 -24.57 16.63
CA PRO A 22 -19.90 -23.76 16.69
C PRO A 22 -20.81 -24.06 15.50
N LEU A 23 -22.08 -24.38 15.78
CA LEU A 23 -23.15 -24.51 14.77
C LEU A 23 -23.93 -23.20 14.59
N LEU A 24 -23.88 -22.32 15.60
CA LEU A 24 -24.40 -20.95 15.53
C LEU A 24 -23.57 -20.08 16.48
N THR A 25 -22.94 -19.04 15.95
CA THR A 25 -22.14 -18.06 16.72
C THR A 25 -22.94 -16.80 17.01
N ASP A 26 -22.45 -16.00 17.96
CA ASP A 26 -23.05 -14.72 18.35
C ASP A 26 -23.02 -13.67 17.22
N HIS A 27 -22.01 -13.70 16.36
CA HIS A 27 -21.94 -12.86 15.16
C HIS A 27 -23.12 -13.05 14.18
N ALA A 28 -23.85 -14.17 14.26
CA ALA A 28 -25.02 -14.40 13.42
C ALA A 28 -26.24 -13.55 13.83
N GLY A 29 -26.25 -12.96 15.03
CA GLY A 29 -27.35 -12.13 15.53
C GLY A 29 -28.71 -12.85 15.57
N ALA A 30 -28.72 -14.18 15.54
CA ALA A 30 -29.93 -14.98 15.36
C ALA A 30 -30.56 -15.38 16.69
N SER A 31 -31.89 -15.23 16.79
CA SER A 31 -32.72 -15.65 17.93
C SER A 31 -33.27 -17.08 17.77
N ASN A 32 -32.94 -17.77 16.68
CA ASN A 32 -33.47 -19.11 16.35
C ASN A 32 -32.43 -20.00 15.64
N PHE A 33 -32.65 -21.33 15.70
CA PHE A 33 -31.80 -22.34 15.10
C PHE A 33 -32.62 -23.56 14.61
N ASP A 34 -32.51 -23.91 13.34
CA ASP A 34 -33.17 -25.10 12.76
C ASP A 34 -32.22 -25.92 11.87
N GLN A 35 -31.58 -26.93 12.46
CA GLN A 35 -30.71 -27.86 11.73
C GLN A 35 -30.78 -29.29 12.28
N VAL A 36 -30.35 -30.25 11.46
CA VAL A 36 -30.14 -31.65 11.85
C VAL A 36 -28.78 -31.77 12.54
N MET A 37 -28.77 -32.27 13.78
CA MET A 37 -27.55 -32.43 14.58
C MET A 37 -27.20 -33.91 14.79
N PRO A 38 -25.92 -34.29 14.69
CA PRO A 38 -25.44 -35.61 15.09
C PRO A 38 -25.80 -35.96 16.54
N VAL A 39 -26.38 -37.13 16.81
CA VAL A 39 -26.71 -37.55 18.18
C VAL A 39 -25.51 -38.14 18.95
N SER A 40 -24.31 -38.10 18.36
CA SER A 40 -23.08 -38.68 18.92
C SER A 40 -22.41 -37.79 19.97
N GLN A 41 -22.86 -36.55 20.13
CA GLN A 41 -22.29 -35.59 21.07
C GLN A 41 -23.35 -34.74 21.77
N ALA A 42 -22.93 -34.07 22.84
CA ALA A 42 -23.74 -33.06 23.51
C ALA A 42 -23.61 -31.72 22.79
N TYR A 43 -24.64 -30.89 22.91
CA TYR A 43 -24.66 -29.52 22.40
C TYR A 43 -25.02 -28.55 23.51
N THR A 44 -24.34 -27.41 23.52
CA THR A 44 -24.62 -26.30 24.43
C THR A 44 -25.37 -25.22 23.68
N PHE A 45 -26.57 -24.90 24.17
CA PHE A 45 -27.36 -23.75 23.71
C PHE A 45 -27.20 -22.64 24.73
N LYS A 46 -26.72 -21.48 24.30
CA LYS A 46 -26.53 -20.31 25.18
C LYS A 46 -27.27 -19.12 24.58
N VAL A 47 -28.08 -18.46 25.41
CA VAL A 47 -28.69 -17.17 25.05
C VAL A 47 -27.85 -16.07 25.69
N ILE A 48 -27.46 -15.09 24.90
CA ILE A 48 -26.67 -13.93 25.32
C ILE A 48 -27.56 -12.69 25.16
N ASN A 49 -27.69 -11.91 26.23
CA ASN A 49 -28.37 -10.61 26.20
C ASN A 49 -27.31 -9.51 26.02
N PHE A 50 -27.34 -8.84 24.86
CA PHE A 50 -26.50 -7.69 24.53
C PHE A 50 -27.18 -6.34 24.84
N GLY A 51 -28.40 -6.36 25.37
CA GLY A 51 -29.12 -5.17 25.81
C GLY A 51 -28.61 -4.59 27.14
N GLU A 52 -28.91 -3.31 27.39
CA GLU A 52 -28.46 -2.58 28.59
C GLU A 52 -29.22 -2.98 29.87
N GLU A 53 -30.38 -3.65 29.73
CA GLU A 53 -31.22 -4.06 30.86
C GLU A 53 -31.41 -5.59 30.92
N ALA A 54 -31.65 -6.10 32.13
CA ALA A 54 -32.00 -7.50 32.33
C ALA A 54 -33.38 -7.80 31.71
N GLN A 55 -33.44 -8.85 30.89
CA GLN A 55 -34.63 -9.23 30.13
C GLN A 55 -35.00 -10.68 30.39
N ASP A 56 -36.29 -10.93 30.63
CA ASP A 56 -36.83 -12.29 30.71
C ASP A 56 -36.92 -12.88 29.30
N PHE A 57 -36.53 -14.15 29.15
CA PHE A 57 -36.63 -14.88 27.89
C PHE A 57 -37.10 -16.32 28.10
N GLU A 58 -37.68 -16.90 27.05
CA GLU A 58 -38.00 -18.32 26.95
C GLU A 58 -37.17 -18.93 25.81
N LEU A 59 -36.47 -20.03 26.10
CA LEU A 59 -35.80 -20.86 25.09
C LEU A 59 -36.63 -22.13 24.88
N ALA A 60 -37.34 -22.19 23.75
CA ALA A 60 -38.10 -23.35 23.35
C ALA A 60 -37.22 -24.30 22.51
N LEU A 61 -37.06 -25.55 22.97
CA LEU A 61 -36.33 -26.59 22.26
C LEU A 61 -37.29 -27.67 21.77
N SER A 62 -37.29 -27.92 20.46
CA SER A 62 -38.02 -29.02 19.82
C SER A 62 -37.04 -29.94 19.09
N VAL A 63 -37.02 -31.19 19.51
CA VAL A 63 -36.18 -32.26 18.95
C VAL A 63 -37.06 -33.33 18.35
N THR A 64 -36.97 -33.51 17.03
CA THR A 64 -37.63 -34.58 16.28
C THR A 64 -36.59 -35.49 15.67
N ALA A 65 -36.79 -36.81 15.73
CA ALA A 65 -35.92 -37.76 15.03
C ALA A 65 -35.99 -37.48 13.52
N GLY A 66 -34.85 -37.18 12.90
CA GLY A 66 -34.74 -37.05 11.46
C GLY A 66 -35.09 -38.38 10.78
N ALA A 67 -35.82 -38.33 9.67
CA ALA A 67 -35.97 -39.51 8.82
C ALA A 67 -34.58 -39.96 8.35
N PRO A 68 -34.30 -41.27 8.22
CA PRO A 68 -33.04 -41.75 7.67
C PRO A 68 -33.01 -41.44 6.17
N GLY A 69 -32.59 -40.23 5.81
CA GLY A 69 -32.05 -39.92 4.50
C GLY A 69 -30.58 -40.32 4.52
N GLU A 70 -30.11 -41.00 3.46
CA GLU A 70 -28.67 -40.99 3.16
C GLU A 70 -28.21 -39.53 3.22
N SER A 71 -27.24 -39.28 4.11
CA SER A 71 -26.88 -37.94 4.57
C SER A 71 -26.54 -37.03 3.40
N ALA A 72 -27.33 -35.96 3.19
CA ALA A 72 -27.01 -34.92 2.20
C ALA A 72 -25.59 -34.37 2.40
N LEU A 73 -25.08 -34.36 3.64
CA LEU A 73 -23.69 -33.98 3.96
C LEU A 73 -22.65 -34.97 3.42
N ALA A 74 -22.97 -36.27 3.32
CA ALA A 74 -22.06 -37.23 2.69
C ALA A 74 -22.04 -37.07 1.16
N GLY A 75 -23.18 -36.68 0.57
CA GLY A 75 -23.28 -36.33 -0.85
C GLY A 75 -22.56 -35.03 -1.19
N ASP A 76 -22.68 -34.00 -0.34
CA ASP A 76 -21.99 -32.72 -0.54
C ASP A 76 -20.48 -32.85 -0.31
N ALA A 77 -20.05 -33.66 0.68
CA ALA A 77 -18.62 -33.97 0.86
C ALA A 77 -18.03 -34.66 -0.37
N ALA A 78 -18.72 -35.68 -0.90
CA ALA A 78 -18.30 -36.38 -2.11
C ALA A 78 -18.28 -35.46 -3.34
N LEU A 79 -19.26 -34.55 -3.45
CA LEU A 79 -19.31 -33.55 -4.52
C LEU A 79 -18.17 -32.53 -4.41
N GLY A 80 -17.85 -32.07 -3.19
CA GLY A 80 -16.74 -31.15 -2.96
C GLY A 80 -15.39 -31.78 -3.31
N GLU A 81 -15.18 -33.04 -2.93
CA GLU A 81 -14.01 -33.83 -3.31
C GLU A 81 -13.91 -33.96 -4.85
N GLU A 82 -15.00 -34.39 -5.50
CA GLU A 82 -15.06 -34.53 -6.97
C GLU A 82 -14.68 -33.23 -7.69
N LEU A 83 -15.22 -32.10 -7.25
CA LEU A 83 -15.00 -30.80 -7.91
C LEU A 83 -13.58 -30.25 -7.69
N VAL A 84 -13.03 -30.40 -6.49
CA VAL A 84 -11.64 -29.97 -6.21
C VAL A 84 -10.64 -30.87 -6.95
N THR A 85 -10.87 -32.18 -6.98
CA THR A 85 -10.04 -33.12 -7.76
C THR A 85 -10.08 -32.78 -9.25
N ALA A 86 -11.26 -32.53 -9.82
CA ALA A 86 -11.38 -32.16 -11.23
C ALA A 86 -10.60 -30.88 -11.57
N TYR A 87 -10.57 -29.91 -10.66
CA TYR A 87 -9.77 -28.69 -10.83
C TYR A 87 -8.26 -28.98 -10.79
N PHE A 88 -7.77 -29.72 -9.81
CA PHE A 88 -6.34 -30.05 -9.72
C PHE A 88 -5.87 -30.98 -10.83
N ASP A 89 -6.71 -31.89 -11.31
CA ASP A 89 -6.43 -32.73 -12.48
C ASP A 89 -6.26 -31.88 -13.74
N ALA A 90 -7.12 -30.87 -13.94
CA ALA A 90 -7.02 -29.94 -15.06
C ALA A 90 -5.73 -29.09 -15.00
N LEU A 91 -5.34 -28.66 -13.79
CA LEU A 91 -4.07 -27.94 -13.57
C LEU A 91 -2.86 -28.83 -13.82
N GLN A 92 -2.84 -30.05 -13.28
CA GLN A 92 -1.77 -31.03 -13.47
C GLN A 92 -1.59 -31.39 -14.96
N ALA A 93 -2.69 -31.46 -15.72
CA ALA A 93 -2.64 -31.71 -17.16
C ALA A 93 -2.06 -30.52 -17.97
N GLY A 94 -1.99 -29.32 -17.38
CA GLY A 94 -1.57 -28.10 -18.07
C GLY A 94 -2.51 -27.70 -19.22
N ASP A 95 -3.78 -28.14 -19.19
CA ASP A 95 -4.74 -27.93 -20.25
C ASP A 95 -5.62 -26.72 -19.94
N ALA A 96 -5.26 -25.56 -20.51
CA ALA A 96 -5.99 -24.31 -20.33
C ALA A 96 -7.45 -24.38 -20.80
N GLU A 97 -7.79 -25.23 -21.78
CA GLU A 97 -9.17 -25.38 -22.24
C GLU A 97 -10.01 -26.14 -21.20
N GLN A 98 -9.44 -27.16 -20.58
CA GLN A 98 -10.08 -27.88 -19.46
C GLN A 98 -10.24 -26.99 -18.23
N VAL A 99 -9.24 -26.19 -17.88
CA VAL A 99 -9.35 -25.24 -16.78
C VAL A 99 -10.44 -24.20 -17.08
N ALA A 100 -10.43 -23.60 -18.27
CA ALA A 100 -11.45 -22.64 -18.70
C ALA A 100 -12.88 -23.21 -18.63
N ALA A 101 -13.06 -24.49 -18.95
CA ALA A 101 -14.35 -25.16 -18.85
C ALA A 101 -14.86 -25.32 -17.41
N LEU A 102 -13.99 -25.23 -16.41
CA LEU A 102 -14.36 -25.28 -14.99
C LEU A 102 -14.67 -23.89 -14.42
N LEU A 103 -14.14 -22.80 -14.98
CA LEU A 103 -14.29 -21.46 -14.41
C LEU A 103 -15.70 -20.87 -14.59
N ALA A 104 -16.18 -20.18 -13.57
CA ALA A 104 -17.35 -19.29 -13.67
C ALA A 104 -16.95 -17.99 -14.38
N PRO A 105 -17.89 -17.29 -15.05
CA PRO A 105 -17.61 -15.98 -15.64
C PRO A 105 -17.11 -14.93 -14.63
N ALA A 106 -17.54 -15.05 -13.37
CA ALA A 106 -17.14 -14.17 -12.27
C ALA A 106 -15.95 -14.72 -11.46
N PHE A 107 -15.20 -15.70 -11.99
CA PHE A 107 -14.10 -16.33 -11.28
C PHE A 107 -13.04 -15.31 -10.83
N GLN A 108 -12.59 -15.44 -9.59
CA GLN A 108 -11.42 -14.73 -9.05
C GLN A 108 -10.52 -15.66 -8.23
N ILE A 109 -9.22 -15.40 -8.26
CA ILE A 109 -8.24 -16.09 -7.44
C ILE A 109 -7.26 -15.12 -6.79
N VAL A 110 -6.87 -15.41 -5.55
CA VAL A 110 -5.74 -14.78 -4.86
C VAL A 110 -4.70 -15.85 -4.55
N ARG A 111 -3.46 -15.63 -4.98
CA ARG A 111 -2.33 -16.52 -4.68
C ARG A 111 -1.69 -16.16 -3.33
N ALA A 112 -0.87 -17.07 -2.81
CA ALA A 112 -0.09 -16.83 -1.59
C ALA A 112 0.87 -15.62 -1.70
N THR A 113 1.29 -15.29 -2.93
CA THR A 113 2.10 -14.12 -3.29
C THR A 113 1.31 -12.80 -3.31
N GLY A 114 -0.02 -12.84 -3.19
CA GLY A 114 -0.90 -11.67 -3.32
C GLY A 114 -1.35 -11.38 -4.75
N GLU A 115 -0.79 -12.06 -5.76
CA GLU A 115 -1.23 -11.95 -7.16
C GLU A 115 -2.72 -12.31 -7.30
N ARG A 116 -3.42 -11.59 -8.18
CA ARG A 116 -4.86 -11.75 -8.42
C ARG A 116 -5.12 -12.01 -9.90
N PHE A 117 -6.00 -12.95 -10.18
CA PHE A 117 -6.42 -13.25 -11.54
C PHE A 117 -7.94 -13.42 -11.63
N ASP A 118 -8.47 -13.14 -12.81
CA ASP A 118 -9.86 -13.42 -13.18
C ASP A 118 -9.94 -14.60 -14.15
N ALA A 119 -11.15 -14.94 -14.62
CA ALA A 119 -11.36 -16.06 -15.54
C ALA A 119 -10.53 -15.98 -16.83
N THR A 120 -10.17 -14.78 -17.27
CA THR A 120 -9.40 -14.54 -18.50
C THR A 120 -7.91 -14.56 -18.25
N THR A 121 -7.42 -13.81 -17.26
CA THR A 121 -5.98 -13.66 -16.98
C THR A 121 -5.38 -14.88 -16.31
N TYR A 122 -6.21 -15.72 -15.66
CA TYR A 122 -5.73 -16.93 -14.99
C TYR A 122 -5.22 -18.00 -15.97
N LEU A 123 -5.79 -18.10 -17.16
CA LEU A 123 -5.43 -19.13 -18.14
C LEU A 123 -4.02 -18.96 -18.69
N ASP A 124 -3.51 -17.73 -18.73
CA ASP A 124 -2.12 -17.42 -19.11
C ASP A 124 -1.13 -17.63 -17.95
N ASN A 125 -1.65 -17.87 -16.74
CA ASN A 125 -0.91 -17.92 -15.48
C ASN A 125 -1.28 -19.17 -14.68
N LEU A 126 -1.29 -20.34 -15.32
CA LEU A 126 -1.57 -21.59 -14.60
C LEU A 126 -0.34 -22.03 -13.78
N PRO A 127 -0.53 -22.53 -12.55
CA PRO A 127 0.53 -23.16 -11.79
C PRO A 127 1.02 -24.44 -12.47
N ALA A 128 2.30 -24.76 -12.31
CA ALA A 128 2.91 -26.00 -12.81
C ALA A 128 3.38 -26.87 -11.64
N PHE A 129 2.96 -28.13 -11.62
CA PHE A 129 3.37 -29.17 -10.67
C PHE A 129 3.18 -30.55 -11.33
N GLU A 130 3.96 -31.55 -10.91
CA GLU A 130 3.89 -32.92 -11.46
C GLU A 130 2.91 -33.80 -10.69
N SER A 131 2.75 -33.58 -9.39
CA SER A 131 1.83 -34.32 -8.52
C SER A 131 1.25 -33.44 -7.42
N TYR A 132 0.10 -33.87 -6.90
CA TYR A 132 -0.57 -33.18 -5.81
C TYR A 132 -1.23 -34.16 -4.84
N GLU A 133 -1.41 -33.72 -3.60
CA GLU A 133 -2.18 -34.41 -2.56
C GLU A 133 -3.22 -33.44 -1.98
N LEU A 134 -4.43 -33.93 -1.73
CA LEU A 134 -5.51 -33.19 -1.08
C LEU A 134 -5.90 -33.88 0.22
N SER A 135 -6.02 -33.13 1.30
CA SER A 135 -6.45 -33.64 2.62
C SER A 135 -7.35 -32.64 3.34
N ASP A 136 -7.93 -33.07 4.46
CA ASP A 136 -8.68 -32.21 5.40
C ASP A 136 -9.85 -31.43 4.78
N LEU A 137 -10.56 -32.05 3.82
CA LEU A 137 -11.70 -31.41 3.16
C LEU A 137 -12.83 -31.13 4.15
N HIS A 138 -13.26 -29.87 4.19
CA HIS A 138 -14.44 -29.38 4.88
C HIS A 138 -15.37 -28.71 3.87
N VAL A 139 -16.58 -29.26 3.71
CA VAL A 139 -17.54 -28.80 2.70
C VAL A 139 -18.78 -28.24 3.36
N THR A 140 -19.19 -27.05 2.93
CA THR A 140 -20.48 -26.44 3.27
C THR A 140 -21.24 -26.07 2.00
N ARG A 141 -22.57 -26.06 2.08
CA ARG A 141 -23.44 -25.78 0.95
C ARG A 141 -24.58 -24.86 1.34
N ASP A 142 -24.88 -23.90 0.47
CA ASP A 142 -26.12 -23.14 0.49
C ASP A 142 -26.71 -23.04 -0.92
N GLY A 143 -27.83 -23.71 -1.14
CA GLY A 143 -28.48 -23.79 -2.45
C GLY A 143 -27.54 -24.25 -3.58
N GLY A 144 -27.30 -23.36 -4.53
CA GLY A 144 -26.42 -23.57 -5.68
C GLY A 144 -24.96 -23.15 -5.45
N VAL A 145 -24.53 -22.93 -4.21
CA VAL A 145 -23.15 -22.57 -3.85
C VAL A 145 -22.57 -23.65 -2.94
N LEU A 146 -21.34 -24.07 -3.23
CA LEU A 146 -20.57 -25.05 -2.46
C LEU A 146 -19.22 -24.43 -2.07
N VAL A 147 -18.88 -24.43 -0.79
CA VAL A 147 -17.60 -23.91 -0.28
C VAL A 147 -16.81 -25.07 0.27
N VAL A 148 -15.56 -25.21 -0.19
CA VAL A 148 -14.66 -26.30 0.15
C VAL A 148 -13.36 -25.71 0.70
N ALA A 149 -13.11 -25.91 1.99
CA ALA A 149 -11.82 -25.64 2.62
C ALA A 149 -11.03 -26.94 2.71
N TYR A 150 -9.74 -26.93 2.39
CA TYR A 150 -8.91 -28.16 2.35
C TYR A 150 -7.43 -27.82 2.40
N THR A 151 -6.60 -28.83 2.63
CA THR A 151 -5.15 -28.76 2.56
C THR A 151 -4.68 -29.33 1.22
N ALA A 152 -3.76 -28.64 0.53
CA ALA A 152 -3.14 -29.13 -0.69
C ALA A 152 -1.61 -29.17 -0.57
N ARG A 153 -0.99 -30.21 -1.13
CA ARG A 153 0.46 -30.31 -1.36
C ARG A 153 0.71 -30.45 -2.85
N THR A 154 1.73 -29.77 -3.37
CA THR A 154 2.18 -29.89 -4.76
C THR A 154 3.69 -30.05 -4.78
N ASP A 155 4.24 -30.87 -5.65
CA ASP A 155 5.69 -30.93 -5.85
C ASP A 155 6.17 -29.76 -6.74
N THR A 156 7.36 -29.27 -6.46
CA THR A 156 8.05 -28.32 -7.34
C THR A 156 9.18 -29.08 -8.05
N THR A 157 9.22 -29.03 -9.38
CA THR A 157 10.35 -29.57 -10.14
C THR A 157 11.59 -28.71 -9.90
N LEU A 158 12.46 -29.15 -8.99
CA LEU A 158 13.88 -28.78 -8.99
C LEU A 158 14.66 -29.89 -9.68
N ASP A 159 15.40 -29.51 -10.73
CA ASP A 159 16.30 -30.39 -11.48
C ASP A 159 17.19 -31.19 -10.52
N GLY A 160 17.01 -32.53 -10.48
CA GLY A 160 17.95 -33.43 -9.82
C GLY A 160 17.46 -34.15 -8.55
N GLY A 161 16.31 -34.84 -8.61
CA GLY A 161 16.16 -36.16 -8.00
C GLY A 161 16.05 -36.27 -6.48
N GLU A 162 14.91 -35.87 -5.92
CA GLU A 162 13.99 -36.64 -5.07
C GLU A 162 12.70 -35.81 -4.96
N ALA A 163 11.51 -36.42 -4.99
CA ALA A 163 10.25 -35.69 -4.96
C ALA A 163 10.03 -35.07 -3.58
N ASP A 164 10.28 -33.76 -3.46
CA ASP A 164 9.94 -32.99 -2.27
C ASP A 164 8.53 -32.41 -2.45
N PHE A 165 7.55 -33.01 -1.76
CA PHE A 165 6.22 -32.42 -1.69
C PHE A 165 6.34 -31.16 -0.84
N GLY A 166 6.04 -29.99 -1.42
CA GLY A 166 6.06 -28.73 -0.68
C GLY A 166 5.20 -28.77 0.59
N ASP A 167 5.35 -27.75 1.43
CA ASP A 167 4.60 -27.65 2.67
C ASP A 167 3.08 -27.68 2.43
N PRO A 168 2.31 -28.40 3.27
CA PRO A 168 0.86 -28.43 3.18
C PRO A 168 0.28 -27.03 3.33
N ALA A 169 -0.44 -26.60 2.30
CA ALA A 169 -0.99 -25.24 2.21
C ALA A 169 -2.52 -25.26 2.33
N PRO A 170 -3.12 -24.46 3.22
CA PRO A 170 -4.56 -24.31 3.28
C PRO A 170 -5.10 -23.64 2.01
N ARG A 171 -6.27 -24.11 1.57
CA ARG A 171 -7.00 -23.65 0.39
C ARG A 171 -8.46 -23.41 0.72
N LEU A 172 -9.05 -22.43 0.06
CA LEU A 172 -10.49 -22.20 0.06
C LEU A 172 -10.97 -22.11 -1.38
N THR A 173 -11.93 -22.94 -1.75
CA THR A 173 -12.52 -22.97 -3.09
C THR A 173 -14.02 -22.85 -3.01
N ILE A 174 -14.60 -22.00 -3.86
CA ILE A 174 -16.04 -21.77 -3.95
C ILE A 174 -16.50 -22.21 -5.34
N PHE A 175 -17.52 -23.06 -5.38
CA PHE A 175 -18.21 -23.47 -6.61
C PHE A 175 -19.64 -22.94 -6.62
N GLN A 176 -20.13 -22.61 -7.81
CA GLN A 176 -21.51 -22.20 -8.06
C GLN A 176 -22.13 -23.03 -9.19
N GLU A 177 -23.36 -23.48 -9.01
CA GLU A 177 -24.14 -24.13 -10.05
C GLU A 177 -24.66 -23.07 -11.05
N ILE A 178 -24.17 -23.14 -12.29
CA ILE A 178 -24.53 -22.24 -13.39
C ILE A 178 -24.99 -23.08 -14.57
N GLY A 179 -26.27 -22.94 -14.94
CA GLY A 179 -26.84 -23.69 -16.09
C GLY A 179 -26.86 -25.20 -15.90
N GLY A 180 -26.92 -25.69 -14.64
CA GLY A 180 -26.90 -27.12 -14.30
C GLY A 180 -25.49 -27.74 -14.28
N ALA A 181 -24.44 -26.92 -14.33
CA ALA A 181 -23.06 -27.36 -14.16
C ALA A 181 -22.41 -26.59 -13.00
N TRP A 182 -21.60 -27.28 -12.20
CA TRP A 182 -20.79 -26.63 -11.16
C TRP A 182 -19.59 -25.92 -11.79
N LYS A 183 -19.38 -24.67 -11.38
CA LYS A 183 -18.32 -23.79 -11.87
C LYS A 183 -17.52 -23.23 -10.72
N LEU A 184 -16.20 -23.15 -10.88
CA LEU A 184 -15.28 -22.53 -9.94
C LEU A 184 -15.53 -21.02 -9.90
N LEU A 185 -16.08 -20.51 -8.79
CA LEU A 185 -16.39 -19.10 -8.59
C LEU A 185 -15.25 -18.34 -7.92
N ALA A 186 -14.54 -18.96 -6.97
CA ALA A 186 -13.38 -18.33 -6.34
C ALA A 186 -12.38 -19.36 -5.81
N HIS A 187 -11.11 -18.97 -5.74
CA HIS A 187 -10.05 -19.78 -5.13
C HIS A 187 -9.08 -18.93 -4.32
N GLY A 188 -8.69 -19.39 -3.13
CA GLY A 188 -7.66 -18.79 -2.28
C GLY A 188 -6.53 -19.77 -2.00
N ASN A 189 -5.30 -19.33 -2.22
CA ASN A 189 -4.08 -20.04 -1.83
C ASN A 189 -3.45 -19.36 -0.61
N PHE A 190 -3.36 -20.08 0.51
CA PHE A 190 -2.79 -19.57 1.77
C PHE A 190 -1.49 -20.29 2.15
N ALA A 191 -0.72 -20.76 1.17
CA ALA A 191 0.62 -21.30 1.41
C ALA A 191 1.51 -20.25 2.08
N SER A 192 2.41 -20.67 2.98
CA SER A 192 3.52 -19.79 3.37
C SER A 192 4.45 -19.62 2.16
N VAL A 193 4.85 -18.38 1.90
CA VAL A 193 5.94 -18.14 0.97
C VAL A 193 7.21 -18.49 1.74
N ALA A 194 7.86 -19.61 1.40
CA ALA A 194 9.08 -20.02 2.07
C ALA A 194 10.12 -18.88 2.00
N PRO A 195 10.84 -18.57 3.09
CA PRO A 195 12.00 -17.70 2.99
C PRO A 195 13.00 -18.35 2.03
N VAL A 196 13.50 -17.56 1.09
CA VAL A 196 14.38 -18.01 0.01
C VAL A 196 15.58 -18.77 0.58
N ASP A 197 15.86 -19.99 0.09
CA ASP A 197 17.03 -20.77 0.47
C ASP A 197 18.33 -19.99 0.16
N GLU A 198 19.06 -19.61 1.20
CA GLU A 198 20.31 -18.82 1.14
C GLU A 198 21.44 -19.52 0.35
N SER A 199 21.31 -20.81 -0.01
CA SER A 199 22.41 -21.59 -0.59
C SER A 199 22.47 -21.63 -2.12
N SER A 200 21.52 -21.01 -2.84
CA SER A 200 21.48 -21.00 -4.31
C SER A 200 21.90 -19.68 -4.98
N TYR A 201 22.31 -18.68 -4.20
CA TYR A 201 22.94 -17.49 -4.78
C TYR A 201 24.35 -17.82 -5.28
N GLY A 202 24.47 -18.04 -6.60
CA GLY A 202 25.61 -17.43 -7.28
C GLY A 202 25.66 -15.97 -6.87
N GLU A 203 26.83 -15.50 -6.44
CA GLU A 203 27.14 -14.15 -5.96
C GLU A 203 25.99 -13.14 -6.19
N PHE A 204 25.23 -12.87 -5.13
CA PHE A 204 24.09 -11.96 -5.18
C PHE A 204 24.55 -10.59 -5.68
N VAL A 205 24.10 -10.24 -6.88
CA VAL A 205 24.10 -8.87 -7.39
C VAL A 205 22.64 -8.41 -7.28
N PRO A 206 22.29 -7.50 -6.35
CA PRO A 206 20.93 -7.02 -6.23
C PRO A 206 20.47 -6.41 -7.56
N PRO A 207 19.21 -6.62 -8.00
CA PRO A 207 18.66 -5.80 -9.07
C PRO A 207 18.76 -4.35 -8.60
N THR A 208 19.32 -3.48 -9.45
CA THR A 208 19.67 -2.10 -9.12
C THR A 208 18.46 -1.38 -8.55
N SER A 209 18.51 -1.05 -7.25
CA SER A 209 17.59 -0.16 -6.53
C SER A 209 17.67 1.30 -7.00
N GLN A 210 18.35 1.55 -8.12
CA GLN A 210 18.65 2.87 -8.65
C GLN A 210 18.49 2.83 -10.18
N LEU A 211 17.48 3.51 -10.69
CA LEU A 211 17.28 3.78 -12.11
C LEU A 211 18.12 4.99 -12.51
N THR A 212 19.03 4.84 -13.48
CA THR A 212 19.76 5.99 -14.05
C THR A 212 19.07 6.47 -15.32
N ILE A 213 18.71 7.75 -15.35
CA ILE A 213 18.15 8.46 -16.49
C ILE A 213 19.22 9.42 -17.02
N THR A 214 19.40 9.47 -18.33
CA THR A 214 20.37 10.35 -19.00
C THR A 214 19.69 11.19 -20.08
N GLU A 215 20.43 12.09 -20.73
CA GLU A 215 19.94 12.80 -21.93
C GLU A 215 19.40 11.85 -23.02
N ALA A 216 19.87 10.60 -23.08
CA ALA A 216 19.38 9.63 -24.05
C ALA A 216 17.91 9.25 -23.83
N ASP A 217 17.41 9.43 -22.61
CA ASP A 217 16.07 9.05 -22.15
C ASP A 217 15.06 10.20 -22.27
N GLU A 218 15.46 11.33 -22.88
CA GLU A 218 14.58 12.47 -23.10
C GLU A 218 13.31 12.07 -23.87
N GLY A 219 12.15 12.41 -23.29
CA GLY A 219 10.83 12.12 -23.83
C GLY A 219 10.39 10.66 -23.71
N MET A 220 11.18 9.79 -23.06
CA MET A 220 10.80 8.41 -22.81
C MET A 220 9.90 8.26 -21.58
N VAL A 221 9.21 7.12 -21.50
CA VAL A 221 8.58 6.62 -20.28
C VAL A 221 9.53 5.59 -19.68
N VAL A 222 9.90 5.77 -18.41
CA VAL A 222 10.81 4.88 -17.70
C VAL A 222 10.14 4.37 -16.43
N GLU A 223 10.24 3.06 -16.18
CA GLU A 223 9.62 2.42 -15.02
C GLU A 223 10.61 2.32 -13.86
N VAL A 224 10.13 2.59 -12.64
CA VAL A 224 10.89 2.44 -11.41
C VAL A 224 10.04 1.89 -10.27
N ALA A 225 10.63 1.01 -9.48
CA ALA A 225 10.09 0.51 -8.24
C ALA A 225 9.81 1.63 -7.22
N VAL A 226 8.65 1.63 -6.54
CA VAL A 226 8.47 2.44 -5.31
C VAL A 226 9.61 2.13 -4.34
N GLY A 227 10.06 3.07 -3.53
CA GLY A 227 11.20 2.89 -2.62
C GLY A 227 12.57 2.84 -3.29
N GLY A 228 12.61 2.76 -4.62
CA GLY A 228 13.80 2.87 -5.44
C GLY A 228 14.30 4.29 -5.54
N GLU A 229 15.50 4.41 -6.08
CA GLU A 229 16.10 5.69 -6.44
C GLU A 229 16.03 5.92 -7.94
N VAL A 230 15.84 7.17 -8.35
CA VAL A 230 16.02 7.63 -9.73
C VAL A 230 17.17 8.63 -9.71
N VAL A 231 18.18 8.43 -10.55
CA VAL A 231 19.29 9.37 -10.73
C VAL A 231 19.23 9.93 -12.14
N VAL A 232 18.94 11.21 -12.27
CA VAL A 232 18.92 11.93 -13.55
C VAL A 232 20.26 12.62 -13.78
N GLY A 233 21.04 12.14 -14.74
CA GLY A 233 22.32 12.72 -15.16
C GLY A 233 22.21 13.55 -16.44
N VAL A 234 22.41 14.86 -16.33
CA VAL A 234 22.38 15.82 -17.45
C VAL A 234 23.72 16.58 -17.56
N PRO A 235 24.27 16.79 -18.78
CA PRO A 235 25.48 17.58 -18.95
C PRO A 235 25.31 19.03 -18.48
N GLY A 236 26.25 19.48 -17.67
CA GLY A 236 26.28 20.80 -17.07
C GLY A 236 27.67 21.42 -17.08
N ASN A 237 27.74 22.74 -16.92
CA ASN A 237 29.00 23.43 -16.65
C ASN A 237 28.76 24.55 -15.63
N PRO A 238 28.81 24.23 -14.33
CA PRO A 238 28.55 25.18 -13.25
C PRO A 238 29.48 26.41 -13.28
N THR A 239 30.66 26.31 -13.89
CA THR A 239 31.62 27.43 -13.97
C THR A 239 31.17 28.57 -14.88
N THR A 240 30.14 28.33 -15.69
CA THR A 240 29.51 29.34 -16.56
C THR A 240 28.36 30.09 -15.88
N GLY A 241 27.94 29.65 -14.70
CA GLY A 241 26.76 30.16 -13.99
C GLY A 241 25.42 29.60 -14.47
N TYR A 242 25.41 28.75 -15.50
CA TYR A 242 24.24 27.97 -15.89
C TYR A 242 24.13 26.72 -15.02
N ILE A 243 22.95 26.48 -14.46
CA ILE A 243 22.61 25.30 -13.64
C ILE A 243 21.31 24.68 -14.14
N TRP A 244 21.14 23.37 -13.96
CA TRP A 244 19.84 22.74 -14.18
C TRP A 244 18.92 22.97 -12.98
N GLN A 245 17.66 23.32 -13.26
CA GLN A 245 16.61 23.58 -12.28
C GLN A 245 15.43 22.67 -12.58
N ILE A 246 14.88 22.02 -11.55
CA ILE A 246 13.63 21.25 -11.69
C ILE A 246 12.47 22.23 -11.88
N THR A 247 11.71 22.04 -12.95
CA THR A 247 10.58 22.89 -13.36
C THR A 247 9.23 22.20 -13.28
N ALA A 248 9.19 20.86 -13.36
CA ALA A 248 8.01 20.05 -13.07
C ALA A 248 8.44 18.76 -12.39
N ASN A 249 7.76 18.42 -11.31
CA ASN A 249 7.92 17.18 -10.56
C ASN A 249 6.74 17.05 -9.58
N ASP A 250 6.27 15.83 -9.33
CA ASP A 250 5.34 15.54 -8.24
C ASP A 250 6.13 14.92 -7.08
N GLU A 251 6.41 15.70 -6.03
CA GLU A 251 7.18 15.22 -4.88
C GLU A 251 6.43 14.19 -4.01
N SER A 252 5.11 14.00 -4.23
CA SER A 252 4.39 12.90 -3.58
C SER A 252 4.75 11.53 -4.17
N ILE A 253 5.30 11.51 -5.39
CA ILE A 253 5.75 10.30 -6.09
C ILE A 253 7.28 10.27 -6.25
N LEU A 254 7.95 11.38 -6.58
CA LEU A 254 9.41 11.47 -6.71
C LEU A 254 9.98 12.58 -5.82
N LEU A 255 10.47 12.20 -4.65
CA LEU A 255 11.10 13.14 -3.72
C LEU A 255 12.57 13.31 -4.08
N GLN A 256 13.01 14.51 -4.48
CA GLN A 256 14.45 14.75 -4.65
C GLN A 256 15.16 14.66 -3.28
N THR A 257 16.15 13.77 -3.19
CA THR A 257 16.95 13.53 -1.98
C THR A 257 18.36 14.10 -2.08
N ASP A 258 18.94 14.14 -3.29
CA ASP A 258 20.32 14.58 -3.47
C ASP A 258 20.56 15.27 -4.83
N TYR A 259 21.72 15.90 -4.96
CA TYR A 259 22.24 16.41 -6.22
C TYR A 259 23.78 16.36 -6.19
N ALA A 260 24.43 16.16 -7.33
CA ALA A 260 25.88 16.13 -7.43
C ALA A 260 26.38 16.49 -8.83
N PHE A 261 27.48 17.24 -8.93
CA PHE A 261 28.19 17.49 -10.19
C PHE A 261 29.51 16.72 -10.25
N THR A 262 29.70 15.96 -11.34
CA THR A 262 30.93 15.22 -11.64
C THR A 262 31.64 15.84 -12.85
N PRO A 263 32.82 16.47 -12.69
CA PRO A 263 33.56 17.08 -13.81
C PRO A 263 34.18 16.03 -14.73
N ASP A 264 34.24 16.31 -16.04
CA ASP A 264 34.84 15.43 -17.05
C ASP A 264 36.38 15.34 -16.93
N SER A 265 37.01 16.32 -16.26
CA SER A 265 38.46 16.38 -16.06
C SER A 265 38.85 17.33 -14.93
N ASP A 266 40.09 17.19 -14.44
CA ASP A 266 40.69 18.08 -13.42
C ASP A 266 41.03 19.50 -13.94
N ALA A 267 40.65 19.85 -15.17
CA ALA A 267 40.93 21.18 -15.73
C ALA A 267 40.02 22.24 -15.11
N ASP A 268 40.60 23.37 -14.70
CA ASP A 268 39.83 24.53 -14.24
C ASP A 268 38.80 24.95 -15.31
N GLY A 269 37.51 24.94 -14.94
CA GLY A 269 36.42 25.30 -15.87
C GLY A 269 35.87 24.14 -16.70
N ALA A 270 36.29 22.89 -16.45
CA ALA A 270 35.72 21.73 -17.11
C ALA A 270 34.21 21.62 -16.87
N GLY A 271 33.47 21.31 -17.93
CA GLY A 271 32.09 20.83 -17.81
C GLY A 271 32.06 19.40 -17.24
N GLY A 272 30.87 18.85 -17.13
CA GLY A 272 30.65 17.52 -16.58
C GLY A 272 29.18 17.14 -16.57
N VAL A 273 28.79 16.29 -15.63
CA VAL A 273 27.41 15.80 -15.46
C VAL A 273 26.85 16.29 -14.13
N GLU A 274 25.72 16.98 -14.18
CA GLU A 274 24.85 17.29 -13.04
C GLU A 274 23.89 16.11 -12.83
N SER A 275 23.88 15.54 -11.63
CA SER A 275 23.10 14.37 -11.23
C SER A 275 22.08 14.77 -10.19
N PHE A 276 20.81 14.45 -10.39
CA PHE A 276 19.72 14.67 -9.44
C PHE A 276 19.21 13.31 -8.95
N THR A 277 19.24 13.07 -7.64
CA THR A 277 18.77 11.81 -7.04
C THR A 277 17.38 12.02 -6.46
N PHE A 278 16.47 11.10 -6.76
CA PHE A 278 15.11 11.08 -6.26
C PHE A 278 14.84 9.75 -5.59
N HIS A 279 14.06 9.77 -4.52
CA HIS A 279 13.46 8.60 -3.92
C HIS A 279 12.02 8.47 -4.43
N VAL A 280 11.60 7.26 -4.79
CA VAL A 280 10.25 6.99 -5.29
C VAL A 280 9.32 6.73 -4.10
N MET A 281 8.36 7.63 -3.85
CA MET A 281 7.59 7.65 -2.61
C MET A 281 6.23 6.96 -2.70
N ALA A 282 5.62 6.98 -3.87
CA ALA A 282 4.31 6.40 -4.13
C ALA A 282 4.24 5.86 -5.56
N PRO A 283 3.37 4.89 -5.87
CA PRO A 283 3.12 4.49 -7.24
C PRO A 283 2.37 5.60 -8.00
N GLY A 284 2.63 5.74 -9.29
CA GLY A 284 2.01 6.78 -10.11
C GLY A 284 2.88 7.19 -11.31
N VAL A 285 2.38 8.14 -12.10
CA VAL A 285 3.09 8.64 -13.29
C VAL A 285 3.44 10.09 -13.08
N VAL A 286 4.73 10.43 -13.19
CA VAL A 286 5.26 11.79 -12.99
C VAL A 286 5.91 12.29 -14.27
N GLU A 287 5.58 13.52 -14.66
CA GLU A 287 6.40 14.27 -15.60
C GLU A 287 7.51 14.98 -14.83
N LEU A 288 8.76 14.54 -15.04
CA LEU A 288 9.94 15.17 -14.47
C LEU A 288 10.59 16.05 -15.55
N ALA A 289 10.59 17.37 -15.33
CA ALA A 289 11.14 18.34 -16.27
C ALA A 289 12.18 19.25 -15.61
N LEU A 290 13.30 19.48 -16.31
CA LEU A 290 14.39 20.34 -15.90
C LEU A 290 14.68 21.40 -16.97
N ALA A 291 15.17 22.57 -16.55
CA ALA A 291 15.58 23.68 -17.40
C ALA A 291 16.97 24.18 -17.00
N ASN A 292 17.85 24.40 -17.98
CA ASN A 292 19.19 24.93 -17.77
C ASN A 292 19.21 26.45 -17.98
N SER A 293 19.40 27.20 -16.90
CA SER A 293 19.35 28.67 -16.92
C SER A 293 20.32 29.28 -15.90
N GLN A 294 20.61 30.57 -16.07
CA GLN A 294 21.27 31.35 -15.01
C GLN A 294 20.19 31.80 -14.01
N PRO A 295 20.28 31.43 -12.74
CA PRO A 295 19.19 31.62 -11.78
C PRO A 295 18.91 33.10 -11.46
N TRP A 296 19.86 34.00 -11.74
CA TRP A 296 19.70 35.45 -11.60
C TRP A 296 19.23 36.16 -12.89
N ASP A 297 19.15 35.46 -14.02
CA ASP A 297 18.69 36.02 -15.30
C ASP A 297 17.25 35.57 -15.58
N THR A 298 16.30 36.46 -15.28
CA THR A 298 14.86 36.19 -15.41
C THR A 298 14.29 36.60 -16.76
N GLU A 299 15.06 37.24 -17.64
CA GLU A 299 14.60 37.72 -18.95
C GLU A 299 14.96 36.77 -20.09
N THR A 300 15.99 35.95 -19.90
CA THR A 300 16.48 35.02 -20.92
C THR A 300 15.83 33.64 -20.76
N PRO A 301 15.20 33.08 -21.82
CA PRO A 301 14.70 31.70 -21.78
C PRO A 301 15.80 30.68 -21.48
N PRO A 302 15.46 29.51 -20.91
CA PRO A 302 16.44 28.45 -20.66
C PRO A 302 17.21 28.07 -21.92
N ASP A 303 18.52 27.85 -21.78
CA ASP A 303 19.40 27.45 -22.89
C ASP A 303 19.08 26.01 -23.34
N LYS A 304 18.70 25.17 -22.38
CA LYS A 304 18.29 23.77 -22.60
C LYS A 304 17.13 23.39 -21.69
N THR A 305 16.39 22.38 -22.12
CA THR A 305 15.34 21.72 -21.34
C THR A 305 15.52 20.22 -21.44
N PHE A 306 15.06 19.48 -20.44
CA PHE A 306 15.03 18.03 -20.41
C PHE A 306 13.71 17.60 -19.77
N ALA A 307 13.04 16.61 -20.34
CA ALA A 307 11.82 16.06 -19.76
C ALA A 307 11.76 14.54 -19.94
N VAL A 308 11.26 13.83 -18.93
CA VAL A 308 11.07 12.38 -18.93
C VAL A 308 9.78 12.05 -18.16
N THR A 309 9.08 11.01 -18.58
CA THR A 309 7.95 10.47 -17.82
C THR A 309 8.44 9.31 -16.98
N VAL A 310 8.26 9.38 -15.67
CA VAL A 310 8.62 8.31 -14.75
C VAL A 310 7.35 7.61 -14.28
N GLU A 311 7.26 6.32 -14.54
CA GLU A 311 6.19 5.45 -14.07
C GLU A 311 6.69 4.68 -12.83
N ALA A 312 6.24 5.13 -11.66
CA ALA A 312 6.50 4.47 -10.39
C ALA A 312 5.56 3.27 -10.24
N VAL A 313 6.09 2.06 -10.40
CA VAL A 313 5.37 0.79 -10.29
C VAL A 313 5.44 0.25 -8.87
N ASN A 314 4.37 -0.38 -8.43
CA ASN A 314 4.20 -0.89 -7.07
C ASN A 314 4.97 -2.20 -6.82
N GLU A 315 6.28 -2.19 -7.06
CA GLU A 315 7.23 -3.26 -6.78
C GLU A 315 8.35 -2.63 -5.93
N TRP A 316 8.39 -2.79 -4.59
CA TRP A 316 9.10 -1.85 -3.68
C TRP A 316 10.59 -2.17 -3.37
N SER A 317 11.45 -1.15 -3.16
CA SER A 317 12.92 -1.26 -3.01
C SER A 317 13.55 -0.98 -1.61
N GLY A 318 12.77 -0.57 -0.59
CA GLY A 318 13.16 -0.76 0.82
C GLY A 318 13.91 0.34 1.61
N ALA A 319 14.20 1.55 1.09
CA ALA A 319 15.21 2.42 1.73
C ALA A 319 14.75 3.61 2.62
N ASP A 320 13.69 4.39 2.36
CA ASP A 320 13.43 5.63 3.13
C ASP A 320 11.95 5.83 3.56
N ALA A 321 11.72 6.09 4.85
CA ALA A 321 10.40 6.37 5.42
C ALA A 321 10.29 7.80 5.94
N SER A 322 9.12 8.42 5.79
CA SER A 322 8.83 9.80 6.20
C SER A 322 8.80 10.04 7.71
N ILE A 323 8.44 9.01 8.49
CA ILE A 323 8.39 9.04 9.95
C ILE A 323 9.02 7.75 10.45
N THR A 324 9.91 7.82 11.45
CA THR A 324 10.50 6.64 12.09
C THR A 324 10.12 6.61 13.56
N VAL A 325 9.60 5.48 14.02
CA VAL A 325 9.29 5.19 15.42
C VAL A 325 10.07 3.96 15.90
N GLY A 326 10.41 3.91 17.18
CA GLY A 326 11.19 2.83 17.77
C GLY A 326 10.62 2.31 19.08
N ALA A 327 11.42 1.53 19.81
CA ALA A 327 11.00 0.89 21.07
C ALA A 327 10.49 1.88 22.15
N ALA A 328 10.90 3.16 22.09
CA ALA A 328 10.43 4.19 23.02
C ALA A 328 8.98 4.65 22.76
N ASP A 329 8.43 4.33 21.58
CA ASP A 329 7.11 4.77 21.12
C ASP A 329 6.03 3.70 21.37
N ASP A 330 6.32 2.65 22.14
CA ASP A 330 5.36 1.62 22.50
C ASP A 330 4.15 2.20 23.26
N GLY A 331 2.96 1.82 22.81
CA GLY A 331 1.66 2.30 23.29
C GLY A 331 1.36 3.75 22.93
N GLN A 332 2.17 4.40 22.08
CA GLN A 332 1.93 5.77 21.64
C GLN A 332 1.02 5.82 20.41
N SER A 333 0.65 7.05 20.03
CA SER A 333 -0.04 7.33 18.79
C SER A 333 0.81 8.19 17.88
N VAL A 334 0.83 7.87 16.58
CA VAL A 334 1.51 8.63 15.53
C VAL A 334 0.51 9.02 14.45
N THR A 335 0.70 10.19 13.83
CA THR A 335 -0.10 10.61 12.68
C THR A 335 0.77 10.60 11.44
N ILE A 336 0.34 9.89 10.39
CA ILE A 336 1.01 9.86 9.08
C ILE A 336 0.03 10.37 8.03
N LEU A 337 0.49 11.21 7.08
CA LEU A 337 -0.38 11.72 6.03
C LEU A 337 -0.71 10.61 5.01
N PRO A 338 -1.83 10.71 4.27
CA PRO A 338 -2.09 9.85 3.13
C PRO A 338 -0.93 9.88 2.14
N GLY A 339 -0.46 8.71 1.69
CA GLY A 339 0.68 8.58 0.78
C GLY A 339 2.07 8.61 1.45
N ASN A 340 2.16 8.96 2.74
CA ASN A 340 3.42 8.96 3.47
C ASN A 340 3.73 7.60 4.10
N VAL A 341 5.03 7.30 4.27
CA VAL A 341 5.52 6.03 4.82
C VAL A 341 5.99 6.18 6.27
N LEU A 342 5.51 5.32 7.15
CA LEU A 342 5.97 5.12 8.52
C LEU A 342 6.95 3.94 8.59
N LEU A 343 8.09 4.11 9.24
CA LEU A 343 9.01 3.04 9.63
C LEU A 343 8.84 2.75 11.13
N VAL A 344 8.59 1.49 11.46
CA VAL A 344 8.66 0.95 12.82
C VAL A 344 9.93 0.13 12.95
N ALA A 345 10.83 0.52 13.86
CA ALA A 345 12.12 -0.12 14.08
C ALA A 345 12.19 -0.74 15.49
N LEU A 346 12.17 -2.07 15.57
CA LEU A 346 12.12 -2.83 16.82
C LEU A 346 13.40 -3.63 17.03
N GLU A 347 13.97 -3.59 18.24
CA GLU A 347 15.07 -4.48 18.60
C GLU A 347 14.52 -5.84 19.07
N GLY A 348 15.20 -6.93 18.77
CA GLY A 348 14.85 -8.28 19.23
C GLY A 348 16.06 -9.20 19.28
N ALA A 349 15.91 -10.40 19.85
CA ALA A 349 17.01 -11.37 19.95
C ALA A 349 17.41 -11.97 18.58
N GLU A 350 18.70 -12.32 18.41
CA GLU A 350 19.34 -12.79 17.16
C GLU A 350 18.71 -14.00 16.42
N GLN A 351 17.74 -14.69 17.02
CA GLN A 351 17.10 -15.87 16.43
C GLN A 351 15.56 -15.83 16.54
N GLY A 352 14.99 -14.72 17.02
CA GLY A 352 13.54 -14.53 17.08
C GLY A 352 13.05 -13.59 15.97
N MET A 353 11.76 -13.30 15.96
CA MET A 353 11.13 -12.44 14.96
C MET A 353 9.99 -11.67 15.60
N TRP A 354 9.85 -10.39 15.26
CA TRP A 354 8.62 -9.66 15.59
C TRP A 354 7.54 -10.03 14.57
N ASP A 355 6.40 -10.53 15.02
CA ASP A 355 5.27 -10.86 14.16
C ASP A 355 4.19 -9.78 14.26
N LEU A 356 3.67 -9.30 13.12
CA LEU A 356 2.60 -8.31 13.09
C LEU A 356 1.27 -9.03 13.25
N VAL A 357 0.75 -9.05 14.47
CA VAL A 357 -0.47 -9.80 14.82
C VAL A 357 -1.76 -8.99 14.62
N GLN A 358 -1.67 -7.65 14.56
CA GLN A 358 -2.83 -6.78 14.29
C GLN A 358 -2.43 -5.58 13.43
N SER A 359 -3.24 -5.25 12.43
CA SER A 359 -3.18 -4.01 11.65
C SER A 359 -4.50 -3.77 10.92
N ASP A 360 -4.67 -2.57 10.35
CA ASP A 360 -5.70 -2.28 9.37
C ASP A 360 -5.04 -1.80 8.06
N PRO A 361 -4.92 -2.66 7.03
CA PRO A 361 -4.24 -2.31 5.78
C PRO A 361 -5.00 -1.28 4.94
N MET A 362 -6.27 -0.98 5.25
CA MET A 362 -7.00 0.11 4.59
C MET A 362 -6.62 1.49 5.13
N VAL A 363 -6.00 1.54 6.31
CA VAL A 363 -5.54 2.76 6.95
C VAL A 363 -4.01 2.83 6.93
N ALA A 364 -3.33 1.81 7.43
CA ALA A 364 -1.87 1.68 7.44
C ALA A 364 -1.46 0.38 6.73
N GLN A 365 -1.16 0.48 5.43
CA GLN A 365 -0.81 -0.68 4.61
C GLN A 365 0.65 -1.05 4.80
N MET A 366 0.93 -2.27 5.25
CA MET A 366 2.31 -2.78 5.33
C MET A 366 2.93 -2.90 3.94
N LEU A 367 4.13 -2.36 3.78
CA LEU A 367 4.94 -2.42 2.57
C LEU A 367 5.96 -3.55 2.73
N GLY A 368 5.68 -4.71 2.14
CA GLY A 368 6.57 -5.89 2.20
C GLY A 368 6.56 -6.62 3.54
N GLY A 369 7.68 -7.31 3.85
CA GLY A 369 7.90 -8.09 5.09
C GLY A 369 8.81 -7.38 6.10
N ALA A 370 9.15 -8.08 7.20
CA ALA A 370 10.14 -7.60 8.17
C ALA A 370 11.56 -7.61 7.57
N TRP A 371 12.27 -6.49 7.63
CA TRP A 371 13.68 -6.41 7.22
C TRP A 371 14.59 -6.49 8.44
N VAL A 372 15.55 -7.42 8.44
CA VAL A 372 16.42 -7.70 9.59
C VAL A 372 17.80 -7.10 9.37
N PHE A 373 18.27 -6.30 10.34
CA PHE A 373 19.58 -5.67 10.33
C PHE A 373 20.35 -6.03 11.62
N PRO A 374 21.67 -6.27 11.55
CA PRO A 374 22.47 -6.50 12.75
C PRO A 374 22.59 -5.20 13.58
N VAL A 375 22.40 -5.29 14.90
CA VAL A 375 22.63 -4.17 15.84
C VAL A 375 24.10 -4.17 16.25
N GLU A 376 24.69 -2.99 16.51
CA GLU A 376 26.09 -2.87 16.99
C GLU A 376 26.33 -3.51 18.38
N GLU A 377 25.26 -3.87 19.09
CA GLU A 377 25.27 -4.47 20.43
C GLU A 377 25.13 -6.02 20.34
N GLN A 378 26.05 -6.77 20.97
CA GLN A 378 26.11 -8.24 20.89
C GLN A 378 24.79 -8.92 21.31
N GLY A 379 24.19 -9.72 20.42
CA GLY A 379 23.03 -10.57 20.73
C GLY A 379 21.67 -10.01 20.32
N LYS A 380 21.61 -8.84 19.68
CA LYS A 380 20.38 -8.21 19.20
C LYS A 380 20.36 -7.97 17.69
N GLN A 381 19.17 -7.97 17.12
CA GLN A 381 18.85 -7.60 15.75
C GLN A 381 17.82 -6.48 15.73
N LEU A 382 17.84 -5.67 14.68
CA LEU A 382 16.92 -4.59 14.42
C LEU A 382 15.98 -5.04 13.30
N PHE A 383 14.68 -5.04 13.59
CA PHE A 383 13.61 -5.38 12.67
C PHE A 383 12.95 -4.08 12.20
N LYS A 384 12.85 -3.89 10.89
CA LYS A 384 12.24 -2.71 10.28
C LYS A 384 10.97 -3.09 9.52
N TYR A 385 9.88 -2.38 9.81
CA TYR A 385 8.56 -2.52 9.19
C TYR A 385 8.12 -1.20 8.60
N TYR A 386 7.58 -1.23 7.39
CA TYR A 386 7.20 -0.01 6.67
C TYR A 386 5.69 -0.03 6.43
N PHE A 387 5.03 1.10 6.65
CA PHE A 387 3.59 1.25 6.50
C PHE A 387 3.25 2.51 5.71
N LEU A 388 2.49 2.36 4.62
CA LEU A 388 1.91 3.45 3.87
C LEU A 388 0.62 3.93 4.54
N GLY A 389 0.45 5.25 4.67
CA GLY A 389 -0.86 5.84 4.98
C GLY A 389 -1.81 5.66 3.80
N ALA A 390 -2.55 4.56 3.76
CA ALA A 390 -3.31 4.12 2.59
C ALA A 390 -4.72 4.77 2.50
N GLY A 391 -5.32 5.09 3.63
CA GLY A 391 -6.66 5.68 3.67
C GLY A 391 -7.00 6.28 5.03
N PRO A 392 -8.02 7.17 5.10
CA PRO A 392 -8.42 7.79 6.35
C PRO A 392 -8.78 6.77 7.42
N GLY A 393 -8.31 7.00 8.64
CA GLY A 393 -8.75 6.26 9.81
C GLY A 393 -7.69 6.18 10.88
N THR A 394 -7.93 5.33 11.86
CA THR A 394 -6.93 4.96 12.87
C THR A 394 -6.75 3.46 12.84
N ALA A 395 -5.53 3.01 12.61
CA ALA A 395 -5.11 1.63 12.70
C ALA A 395 -4.34 1.41 14.00
N GLU A 396 -4.53 0.27 14.66
CA GLU A 396 -3.66 -0.16 15.73
C GLU A 396 -2.73 -1.25 15.17
N LEU A 397 -1.42 -0.96 15.18
CA LEU A 397 -0.38 -1.92 14.87
C LEU A 397 0.01 -2.64 16.16
N GLN A 398 -0.11 -3.96 16.18
CA GLN A 398 0.34 -4.79 17.30
C GLN A 398 1.35 -5.80 16.79
N PHE A 399 2.52 -5.83 17.44
CA PHE A 399 3.58 -6.78 17.19
C PHE A 399 3.81 -7.64 18.43
N GLU A 400 4.08 -8.92 18.22
CA GLU A 400 4.47 -9.86 19.27
C GLU A 400 5.79 -10.51 18.89
N PHE A 401 6.76 -10.53 19.81
CA PHE A 401 8.04 -11.16 19.54
C PHE A 401 7.92 -12.69 19.68
N VAL A 402 8.34 -13.42 18.66
CA VAL A 402 8.38 -14.88 18.63
C VAL A 402 9.82 -15.33 18.87
N ASN A 403 10.02 -16.16 19.89
CA ASN A 403 11.31 -16.75 20.18
C ASN A 403 11.70 -17.81 19.13
N PRO A 404 12.99 -18.20 19.06
CA PRO A 404 13.49 -19.19 18.10
C PRO A 404 12.82 -20.57 18.21
N ASP A 405 12.18 -20.85 19.34
CA ASP A 405 11.42 -22.07 19.61
C ASP A 405 9.96 -22.01 19.14
N GLY A 406 9.56 -20.92 18.48
CA GLY A 406 8.22 -20.69 17.96
C GLY A 406 7.20 -20.27 19.02
N ILE A 407 7.65 -19.91 20.23
CA ILE A 407 6.79 -19.47 21.32
C ILE A 407 6.81 -17.95 21.41
N PHE A 408 5.63 -17.33 21.44
CA PHE A 408 5.49 -15.90 21.71
C PHE A 408 6.13 -15.53 23.05
N ALA A 409 7.05 -14.57 23.03
CA ALA A 409 7.63 -13.96 24.21
C ALA A 409 6.61 -13.05 24.92
N GLU A 410 6.91 -12.64 26.15
CA GLU A 410 6.14 -11.57 26.83
C GLU A 410 6.39 -10.18 26.21
N GLU A 411 7.31 -10.08 25.25
CA GLU A 411 7.65 -8.83 24.56
C GLU A 411 6.61 -8.55 23.46
N GLY A 412 5.86 -7.47 23.65
CA GLY A 412 4.88 -6.94 22.70
C GLY A 412 5.19 -5.47 22.39
N TYR A 413 4.74 -5.00 21.23
CA TYR A 413 4.81 -3.59 20.84
C TYR A 413 3.48 -3.17 20.23
N THR A 414 2.98 -2.00 20.62
CA THR A 414 1.73 -1.43 20.12
C THR A 414 1.93 0.00 19.64
N LEU A 415 1.27 0.36 18.54
CA LEU A 415 1.30 1.73 18.01
C LEU A 415 -0.02 2.06 17.35
N SER A 416 -0.67 3.14 17.78
CA SER A 416 -1.85 3.67 17.08
C SER A 416 -1.42 4.61 15.95
N VAL A 417 -1.70 4.25 14.70
CA VAL A 417 -1.42 5.06 13.52
C VAL A 417 -2.70 5.74 13.08
N THR A 418 -2.72 7.08 13.06
CA THR A 418 -3.83 7.85 12.50
C THR A 418 -3.45 8.41 11.14
N VAL A 419 -4.27 8.13 10.14
CA VAL A 419 -4.19 8.72 8.81
C VAL A 419 -5.39 9.65 8.66
N PRO A 420 -5.18 10.97 8.56
CA PRO A 420 -6.28 11.89 8.30
C PRO A 420 -6.87 11.61 6.92
N ALA A 421 -8.13 11.96 6.69
CA ALA A 421 -8.70 11.88 5.35
C ALA A 421 -7.87 12.72 4.37
N ALA A 422 -7.55 12.13 3.22
CA ALA A 422 -7.04 12.89 2.10
C ALA A 422 -8.13 13.88 1.72
N GLU A 423 -7.89 15.13 2.06
CA GLU A 423 -8.83 16.19 1.76
C GLU A 423 -8.92 16.33 0.24
N PRO A 424 -10.12 16.46 -0.35
CA PRO A 424 -10.26 16.59 -1.78
C PRO A 424 -9.45 17.78 -2.31
N GLY A 425 -8.45 17.48 -3.16
CA GLY A 425 -7.51 18.46 -3.69
C GLY A 425 -6.20 18.58 -2.91
N SER A 426 -6.02 17.84 -1.82
CA SER A 426 -4.77 17.75 -1.09
C SER A 426 -3.99 16.50 -1.50
N SER A 427 -3.03 16.70 -2.39
CA SER A 427 -1.92 15.77 -2.62
C SER A 427 -0.67 16.50 -3.13
N GLY A 428 -0.66 17.83 -3.14
CA GLY A 428 0.36 18.60 -3.86
C GLY A 428 1.46 19.13 -2.96
N ALA A 429 2.71 18.87 -3.33
CA ALA A 429 3.81 19.77 -2.97
C ALA A 429 3.85 20.91 -3.99
N VAL A 430 3.75 22.16 -3.54
CA VAL A 430 4.03 23.32 -4.40
C VAL A 430 5.50 23.68 -4.22
N ALA A 431 6.31 23.31 -5.20
CA ALA A 431 7.73 23.65 -5.23
C ALA A 431 7.95 25.05 -5.81
N VAL A 432 8.75 25.87 -5.12
CA VAL A 432 9.10 27.23 -5.52
C VAL A 432 10.58 27.49 -5.33
N THR A 433 11.13 28.39 -6.13
CA THR A 433 12.55 28.78 -6.14
C THR A 433 12.70 30.27 -5.86
N GLU A 434 13.95 30.76 -5.80
CA GLU A 434 14.22 32.20 -5.69
C GLU A 434 13.57 33.01 -6.84
N ALA A 435 13.43 32.44 -8.04
CA ALA A 435 12.80 33.11 -9.18
C ALA A 435 11.29 33.38 -8.96
N ASP A 436 10.66 32.65 -8.06
CA ASP A 436 9.23 32.74 -7.76
C ASP A 436 8.95 33.72 -6.59
N ALA A 437 10.00 34.32 -6.01
CA ALA A 437 9.87 35.26 -4.90
C ALA A 437 9.00 36.47 -5.27
N GLY A 438 8.12 36.85 -4.34
CA GLY A 438 7.07 37.85 -4.53
C GLY A 438 5.81 37.30 -5.20
N GLY A 439 5.83 36.04 -5.64
CA GLY A 439 4.69 35.32 -6.21
C GLY A 439 3.56 35.06 -5.21
N ALA A 440 2.41 34.63 -5.75
CA ALA A 440 1.25 34.18 -4.99
C ALA A 440 0.92 32.73 -5.34
N PHE A 441 0.86 31.88 -4.34
CA PHE A 441 0.66 30.44 -4.47
C PHE A 441 -0.65 30.04 -3.78
N ALA A 442 -1.32 29.04 -4.33
CA ALA A 442 -2.51 28.47 -3.75
C ALA A 442 -2.16 27.11 -3.14
N LEU A 443 -2.58 26.87 -1.90
CA LEU A 443 -2.51 25.59 -1.23
C LEU A 443 -3.91 25.20 -0.76
N VAL A 444 -4.15 23.91 -0.63
CA VAL A 444 -5.24 23.33 0.15
C VAL A 444 -4.69 22.98 1.54
N THR A 445 -5.51 23.07 2.59
CA THR A 445 -5.14 22.53 3.90
C THR A 445 -4.69 21.07 3.75
N GLY A 446 -3.48 20.74 4.21
CA GLY A 446 -2.80 19.45 4.00
C GLY A 446 -1.60 19.51 3.04
N ASP A 447 -1.56 20.48 2.12
CA ASP A 447 -0.47 20.63 1.16
C ASP A 447 0.85 21.10 1.79
N THR A 448 1.96 20.85 1.09
CA THR A 448 3.28 21.34 1.50
C THR A 448 3.81 22.38 0.51
N LEU A 449 4.20 23.55 1.00
CA LEU A 449 5.07 24.46 0.25
C LEU A 449 6.52 24.01 0.40
N VAL A 450 7.23 23.82 -0.71
CA VAL A 450 8.64 23.42 -0.74
C VAL A 450 9.45 24.55 -1.38
N VAL A 451 10.27 25.24 -0.60
CA VAL A 451 11.11 26.34 -1.08
C VAL A 451 12.54 25.87 -1.25
N ARG A 452 13.10 26.01 -2.45
CA ARG A 452 14.46 25.57 -2.80
C ARG A 452 15.35 26.77 -3.13
N LEU A 453 16.36 27.02 -2.32
CA LEU A 453 17.23 28.20 -2.43
C LEU A 453 18.67 27.79 -2.69
N ALA A 454 19.29 28.39 -3.70
CA ALA A 454 20.71 28.21 -3.94
C ALA A 454 21.51 28.71 -2.73
N SER A 455 22.46 27.89 -2.27
CA SER A 455 23.26 28.15 -1.07
C SER A 455 24.72 27.85 -1.36
N ASN A 456 25.65 28.56 -0.72
CA ASN A 456 27.07 28.21 -0.79
C ASN A 456 27.70 28.30 0.59
N PRO A 457 27.73 27.18 1.36
CA PRO A 457 28.25 27.18 2.72
C PRO A 457 29.69 27.65 2.85
N SER A 458 30.52 27.52 1.80
CA SER A 458 31.92 27.95 1.81
C SER A 458 32.09 29.47 1.94
N THR A 459 31.05 30.23 1.60
CA THR A 459 31.02 31.69 1.72
C THR A 459 30.61 32.16 3.11
N GLY A 460 30.02 31.27 3.91
CA GLY A 460 29.47 31.53 5.25
C GLY A 460 28.11 32.25 5.25
N TYR A 461 27.49 32.41 4.09
CA TYR A 461 26.09 32.86 3.99
C TYR A 461 25.13 31.74 4.39
N THR A 462 24.00 32.10 4.98
CA THR A 462 22.98 31.13 5.42
C THR A 462 21.57 31.66 5.23
N TRP A 463 20.71 30.81 4.69
CA TRP A 463 19.27 31.06 4.62
C TRP A 463 18.59 30.73 5.95
N ARG A 464 17.69 31.61 6.39
CA ARG A 464 16.91 31.41 7.62
C ARG A 464 15.47 31.82 7.39
N VAL A 465 14.54 31.02 7.90
CA VAL A 465 13.14 31.42 8.01
C VAL A 465 13.06 32.56 9.02
N VAL A 466 12.66 33.75 8.57
CA VAL A 466 12.51 34.94 9.41
C VAL A 466 11.08 35.04 9.93
N SER A 467 10.10 34.69 9.10
CA SER A 467 8.69 34.70 9.48
C SER A 467 7.90 33.66 8.68
N THR A 468 6.99 32.98 9.37
CA THR A 468 5.86 32.28 8.77
C THR A 468 4.66 32.44 9.71
N ASN A 469 3.49 31.97 9.30
CA ASN A 469 2.33 31.87 10.17
C ASN A 469 2.24 30.46 10.77
N ASP A 470 2.76 30.25 11.97
CA ASP A 470 2.82 28.91 12.61
C ASP A 470 1.44 28.24 12.81
N ALA A 471 0.36 29.02 12.82
CA ALA A 471 -0.99 28.50 12.93
C ALA A 471 -1.55 27.99 11.59
N LEU A 472 -1.14 28.59 10.47
CA LEU A 472 -1.66 28.27 9.14
C LEU A 472 -0.67 27.47 8.28
N LEU A 473 0.63 27.77 8.37
CA LEU A 473 1.69 27.26 7.50
C LEU A 473 3.04 27.14 8.25
N PRO A 474 3.13 26.36 9.34
CA PRO A 474 4.39 26.17 10.07
C PRO A 474 5.45 25.45 9.24
N ALA A 475 6.71 25.71 9.58
CA ALA A 475 7.83 24.93 9.05
C ALA A 475 7.69 23.45 9.43
N ALA A 476 7.99 22.56 8.47
CA ALA A 476 7.91 21.12 8.60
C ALA A 476 9.33 20.54 8.70
N GLY A 477 9.92 20.67 9.90
CA GLY A 477 11.28 20.22 10.19
C GLY A 477 12.36 21.27 9.91
N ASP A 478 13.62 20.86 10.08
CA ASP A 478 14.79 21.67 9.76
C ASP A 478 15.07 21.65 8.25
N PRO A 479 15.63 22.74 7.67
CA PRO A 479 15.99 22.75 6.27
C PRO A 479 17.08 21.73 5.96
N VAL A 480 16.96 21.07 4.81
CA VAL A 480 17.94 20.09 4.33
C VAL A 480 18.80 20.73 3.26
N TYR A 481 20.12 20.59 3.39
CA TYR A 481 21.09 21.08 2.43
C TYR A 481 21.60 19.93 1.56
N ALA A 482 21.59 20.12 0.24
CA ALA A 482 22.20 19.20 -0.74
C ALA A 482 23.37 19.90 -1.44
N GLU A 483 24.56 19.31 -1.43
CA GLU A 483 25.77 19.87 -2.04
C GLU A 483 25.70 19.84 -3.56
N SER A 484 26.23 20.86 -4.24
CA SER A 484 26.21 20.91 -5.70
C SER A 484 27.28 20.05 -6.38
N ALA A 485 28.37 19.77 -5.67
CA ALA A 485 29.48 18.94 -6.11
C ALA A 485 30.35 18.61 -4.90
N ASP A 486 30.99 17.44 -4.89
CA ASP A 486 32.03 17.11 -3.90
C ASP A 486 33.37 17.78 -4.28
N MET A 487 33.36 19.12 -4.29
CA MET A 487 34.51 19.95 -4.62
C MET A 487 34.61 21.13 -3.65
N PRO A 488 35.82 21.49 -3.17
CA PRO A 488 35.99 22.63 -2.28
C PRO A 488 35.45 23.93 -2.89
N GLY A 489 34.41 24.52 -2.27
CA GLY A 489 33.80 25.77 -2.70
C GLY A 489 32.55 25.62 -3.59
N ALA A 490 32.14 24.39 -3.91
CA ALA A 490 30.87 24.13 -4.57
C ALA A 490 29.70 24.68 -3.72
N GLY A 491 28.70 25.23 -4.39
CA GLY A 491 27.44 25.63 -3.75
C GLY A 491 26.57 24.41 -3.44
N GLY A 492 25.26 24.60 -3.37
CA GLY A 492 24.26 23.57 -3.11
C GLY A 492 22.88 24.20 -3.05
N VAL A 493 21.90 23.47 -2.53
CA VAL A 493 20.52 23.91 -2.39
C VAL A 493 20.04 23.66 -0.97
N ASP A 494 19.55 24.71 -0.31
CA ASP A 494 18.79 24.61 0.94
C ASP A 494 17.30 24.39 0.60
N THR A 495 16.70 23.34 1.16
CA THR A 495 15.28 23.01 0.98
C THR A 495 14.51 23.23 2.27
N PHE A 496 13.50 24.10 2.23
CA PHE A 496 12.59 24.43 3.33
C PHE A 496 11.20 23.87 3.03
N ARG A 497 10.56 23.25 4.01
CA ARG A 497 9.21 22.68 3.86
C ARG A 497 8.24 23.37 4.82
N PHE A 498 7.02 23.64 4.38
CA PHE A 498 5.96 24.22 5.21
C PHE A 498 4.63 23.50 4.97
N LEU A 499 3.99 23.04 6.04
CA LEU A 499 2.74 22.27 5.96
C LEU A 499 1.52 23.18 6.19
N ALA A 500 0.60 23.22 5.24
CA ALA A 500 -0.65 23.98 5.37
C ALA A 500 -1.58 23.30 6.38
N LYS A 501 -1.85 23.95 7.53
CA LYS A 501 -2.66 23.40 8.62
C LYS A 501 -4.08 23.96 8.70
N ALA A 502 -4.32 25.12 8.11
CA ALA A 502 -5.63 25.78 8.12
C ALA A 502 -5.74 26.82 7.01
N ALA A 503 -6.97 27.04 6.53
CA ALA A 503 -7.26 28.07 5.55
C ALA A 503 -6.95 29.49 6.05
N GLY A 504 -6.54 30.33 5.11
CA GLY A 504 -6.21 31.72 5.32
C GLY A 504 -5.07 32.18 4.43
N GLU A 505 -4.64 33.41 4.64
CA GLU A 505 -3.47 33.96 3.96
C GLU A 505 -2.26 33.88 4.88
N ALA A 506 -1.15 33.37 4.34
CA ALA A 506 0.13 33.31 5.02
C ALA A 506 1.23 33.86 4.10
N THR A 507 2.28 34.42 4.68
CA THR A 507 3.49 34.79 3.96
C THR A 507 4.65 34.08 4.62
N VAL A 508 5.44 33.34 3.84
CA VAL A 508 6.72 32.80 4.27
C VAL A 508 7.81 33.79 3.87
N GLN A 509 8.60 34.24 4.85
CA GLN A 509 9.77 35.09 4.65
C GLN A 509 11.04 34.30 4.97
N ILE A 510 11.91 34.14 3.97
CA ILE A 510 13.22 33.52 4.14
C ILE A 510 14.28 34.56 3.77
N SER A 511 15.26 34.78 4.66
CA SER A 511 16.31 35.77 4.44
C SER A 511 17.69 35.14 4.40
N GLU A 512 18.57 35.72 3.58
CA GLU A 512 19.98 35.36 3.46
C GLU A 512 20.80 36.23 4.42
N PHE A 513 21.58 35.63 5.29
CA PHE A 513 22.42 36.33 6.25
C PHE A 513 23.90 36.18 5.91
N PRO A 514 24.67 37.28 5.83
CA PRO A 514 26.12 37.23 5.74
C PRO A 514 26.77 36.55 6.96
N PRO A 515 28.03 36.09 6.81
CA PRO A 515 28.77 35.44 7.90
C PRO A 515 28.84 36.30 9.16
N GLY A 516 28.23 35.83 10.25
CA GLY A 516 28.22 36.52 11.54
C GLY A 516 27.41 37.83 11.57
N ALA A 517 26.58 38.08 10.56
CA ALA A 517 25.67 39.23 10.53
C ALA A 517 24.32 38.89 11.17
N GLU A 518 23.75 39.90 11.85
CA GLU A 518 22.40 39.88 12.43
C GLU A 518 21.37 40.55 11.49
N GLU A 519 21.85 41.26 10.47
CA GLU A 519 21.00 41.86 9.43
C GLU A 519 21.08 41.02 8.16
N ALA A 520 19.92 40.77 7.55
CA ALA A 520 19.82 40.08 6.28
C ALA A 520 20.36 40.93 5.13
N GLU A 521 21.04 40.29 4.17
CA GLU A 521 21.42 40.93 2.91
C GLU A 521 20.22 41.03 1.95
N ARG A 522 19.39 39.98 1.92
CA ARG A 522 18.13 39.97 1.16
C ARG A 522 17.06 39.12 1.85
N THR A 523 15.82 39.39 1.49
CA THR A 523 14.63 38.66 1.96
C THR A 523 13.78 38.26 0.77
N LEU A 524 13.33 37.01 0.76
CA LEU A 524 12.41 36.45 -0.22
C LEU A 524 11.05 36.22 0.46
N ASP A 525 9.99 36.70 -0.19
CA ASP A 525 8.61 36.58 0.28
C ASP A 525 7.84 35.59 -0.60
N TYR A 526 7.14 34.63 -0.01
CA TYR A 526 6.24 33.72 -0.71
C TYR A 526 4.83 33.88 -0.13
N ASN A 527 3.92 34.46 -0.92
CA ASN A 527 2.55 34.69 -0.47
C ASN A 527 1.70 33.47 -0.78
N VAL A 528 1.00 32.96 0.23
CA VAL A 528 0.25 31.72 0.15
C VAL A 528 -1.19 31.97 0.53
N THR A 529 -2.11 31.60 -0.35
CA THR A 529 -3.54 31.50 -0.03
C THR A 529 -3.86 30.04 0.21
N ILE A 530 -4.20 29.70 1.44
CA ILE A 530 -4.62 28.37 1.84
C ILE A 530 -6.14 28.37 1.84
N VAL A 531 -6.74 27.47 1.07
CA VAL A 531 -8.18 27.24 1.11
C VAL A 531 -8.46 25.99 1.90
N ASP A 532 -9.58 26.00 2.62
CA ASP A 532 -10.08 24.75 3.15
C ASP A 532 -10.51 23.90 1.94
N PRO A 533 -10.29 22.58 2.01
CA PRO A 533 -10.75 21.68 0.98
C PRO A 533 -12.24 21.84 0.74
N ALA A 534 -12.65 21.60 -0.50
CA ALA A 534 -14.07 21.63 -0.82
C ALA A 534 -14.80 20.64 0.11
N PRO A 535 -15.93 21.04 0.73
CA PRO A 535 -16.65 20.13 1.60
C PRO A 535 -17.02 18.88 0.83
N LEU A 536 -16.64 17.70 1.35
CA LEU A 536 -17.04 16.41 0.80
C LEU A 536 -18.57 16.34 0.77
N THR A 537 -19.14 16.46 -0.42
CA THR A 537 -20.58 16.53 -0.61
C THR A 537 -21.24 15.15 -0.55
N GLY A 538 -20.51 14.09 -0.90
CA GLY A 538 -21.02 12.72 -0.87
C GLY A 538 -22.18 12.48 -1.83
N ASN A 539 -22.46 13.40 -2.77
CA ASN A 539 -23.60 13.24 -3.66
C ASN A 539 -23.24 12.26 -4.77
N THR A 540 -24.22 11.51 -5.26
CA THR A 540 -24.05 10.75 -6.48
C THR A 540 -24.43 11.62 -7.68
N VAL A 541 -23.46 11.93 -8.52
CA VAL A 541 -23.68 12.53 -9.84
C VAL A 541 -23.89 11.38 -10.83
N THR A 542 -25.14 11.14 -11.22
CA THR A 542 -25.46 10.11 -12.20
C THR A 542 -25.33 10.66 -13.62
N VAL A 543 -24.54 10.01 -14.45
CA VAL A 543 -24.40 10.30 -15.88
C VAL A 543 -24.96 9.15 -16.69
N THR A 544 -25.64 9.49 -17.78
CA THR A 544 -26.34 8.55 -18.65
C THR A 544 -25.85 8.64 -20.09
N ALA A 545 -26.38 7.78 -20.97
CA ALA A 545 -26.10 7.86 -22.40
C ALA A 545 -26.54 9.20 -23.03
N ALA A 546 -27.41 9.98 -22.37
CA ALA A 546 -27.83 11.30 -22.84
C ALA A 546 -26.76 12.39 -22.61
N ASP A 547 -25.79 12.14 -21.73
CA ASP A 547 -24.80 13.11 -21.28
C ASP A 547 -23.48 13.04 -22.10
N VAL A 548 -23.43 12.16 -23.10
CA VAL A 548 -22.26 11.98 -23.97
C VAL A 548 -21.86 13.30 -24.66
N GLY A 549 -20.60 13.68 -24.47
CA GLY A 549 -20.02 14.90 -25.03
C GLY A 549 -20.38 16.19 -24.29
N THR A 550 -21.03 16.07 -23.13
CA THR A 550 -21.27 17.22 -22.23
C THR A 550 -20.23 17.23 -21.11
N ALA A 551 -19.89 18.43 -20.63
CA ALA A 551 -19.07 18.56 -19.43
C ALA A 551 -19.95 18.31 -18.20
N ILE A 552 -19.51 17.41 -17.32
CA ILE A 552 -20.20 17.09 -16.08
C ILE A 552 -19.37 17.66 -14.94
N ASP A 553 -19.96 18.60 -14.20
CA ASP A 553 -19.35 19.16 -13.00
C ASP A 553 -19.56 18.17 -11.86
N VAL A 554 -18.45 17.66 -11.30
CA VAL A 554 -18.44 16.77 -10.15
C VAL A 554 -17.74 17.51 -9.01
N ALA A 555 -18.38 17.62 -7.85
CA ALA A 555 -17.73 18.21 -6.68
C ALA A 555 -16.84 17.18 -6.00
N ALA A 556 -15.85 17.65 -5.28
CA ALA A 556 -14.90 16.76 -4.65
C ALA A 556 -15.58 16.01 -3.48
N GLY A 557 -15.47 14.68 -3.48
CA GLY A 557 -16.26 13.79 -2.61
C GLY A 557 -17.59 13.33 -3.18
N ASP A 558 -17.99 13.74 -4.39
CA ASP A 558 -19.13 13.16 -5.09
C ASP A 558 -18.76 11.80 -5.73
N TRP A 559 -19.75 10.91 -5.80
CA TRP A 559 -19.68 9.65 -6.52
C TRP A 559 -20.18 9.85 -7.95
N LEU A 560 -19.36 9.58 -8.96
CA LEU A 560 -19.84 9.53 -10.33
C LEU A 560 -20.48 8.16 -10.60
N ALA A 561 -21.80 8.10 -10.78
CA ALA A 561 -22.49 6.89 -11.17
C ALA A 561 -22.78 6.90 -12.67
N VAL A 562 -22.29 5.92 -13.40
CA VAL A 562 -22.51 5.81 -14.85
C VAL A 562 -23.63 4.81 -15.11
N GLU A 563 -24.80 5.30 -15.55
CA GLU A 563 -25.97 4.50 -15.90
C GLU A 563 -26.14 4.44 -17.42
N LEU A 564 -25.70 3.33 -18.01
CA LEU A 564 -25.82 3.10 -19.45
C LEU A 564 -26.77 1.93 -19.69
N ASP A 565 -27.75 2.13 -20.57
CA ASP A 565 -28.63 1.06 -21.02
C ASP A 565 -27.77 -0.04 -21.69
N ALA A 566 -27.81 -1.24 -21.13
CA ALA A 566 -27.20 -2.43 -21.70
C ALA A 566 -28.30 -3.34 -22.27
N ASN A 567 -28.08 -3.86 -23.48
CA ASN A 567 -28.88 -4.95 -24.02
C ASN A 567 -28.09 -6.26 -23.91
N PRO A 568 -28.29 -7.04 -22.83
CA PRO A 568 -27.51 -8.25 -22.55
C PRO A 568 -27.67 -9.35 -23.61
N SER A 569 -28.65 -9.25 -24.52
CA SER A 569 -28.81 -10.19 -25.64
C SER A 569 -27.82 -9.97 -26.79
N THR A 570 -27.04 -8.89 -26.77
CA THR A 570 -26.13 -8.53 -27.87
C THR A 570 -24.67 -8.92 -27.62
N GLY A 571 -24.32 -9.33 -26.39
CA GLY A 571 -22.95 -9.69 -26.01
C GLY A 571 -21.98 -8.51 -25.89
N TYR A 572 -22.46 -7.27 -26.03
CA TYR A 572 -21.66 -6.06 -25.78
C TYR A 572 -21.88 -5.58 -24.34
N GLN A 573 -20.78 -5.22 -23.68
CA GLN A 573 -20.76 -4.62 -22.35
C GLN A 573 -20.05 -3.26 -22.41
N TRP A 574 -20.47 -2.34 -21.55
CA TRP A 574 -19.78 -1.07 -21.35
C TRP A 574 -18.52 -1.32 -20.52
N LEU A 575 -17.38 -0.79 -20.98
CA LEU A 575 -16.14 -0.75 -20.23
C LEU A 575 -16.08 0.62 -19.54
N VAL A 576 -15.81 0.66 -18.24
CA VAL A 576 -15.56 1.89 -17.49
C VAL A 576 -14.06 2.12 -17.43
#